data_AF-A0A966J215-F1
#
_entry.id   AF-A0A966J215-F1
#
_cell.length_a   1.000
_cell.length_b   1.000
_cell.length_c   1.000
_cell.angle_alpha   90.00
_cell.angle_beta   90.00
_cell.angle_gamma   90.00
#
_symmetry.space_group_name_H-M   'P 1'
#
loop_
_entity.id
_entity.type
_entity.pdbx_description
1 polymer ?
#
loop_
_entity_poly.entity_id
_entity_poly.type
_entity_poly.pdbx_seq_one_letter_code
_entity_poly.pdbx_strand_id
1 'polypeptide(L)'
;EVALVPSISTDVGVLINKKTDVGAPKTFKTAIFYSISNCQPGLKGVSLGNFLIKRVAQKLIDDIPTLKTFSTLSPIPGFTQWMDQGAQLTTFDATPAQLKRFDAAISTLRLGERKWSERLKDGWHPSNCPAEHQEALKRLCALYLMHYTHERRGDSVAKFHLANGATLYQINWAADLSKKGLQQSAGLMVNYLYELDKVETQHEAFSKGQVITARGVSSLAG
;
A
#
# COMPACT_ATOMS: atom_id res chain seq x y z
N GLU A 1 -13.95 3.65 7.35
CA GLU A 1 -13.64 3.55 8.79
C GLU A 1 -12.28 4.19 9.06
N VAL A 2 -12.13 4.79 10.24
CA VAL A 2 -10.92 5.52 10.65
C VAL A 2 -10.57 5.11 12.08
N ALA A 3 -9.30 4.84 12.35
CA ALA A 3 -8.77 4.60 13.69
C ALA A 3 -7.94 5.82 14.13
N LEU A 4 -8.12 6.25 15.38
CA LEU A 4 -7.34 7.33 15.98
C LEU A 4 -6.26 6.73 16.86
N VAL A 5 -5.00 7.04 16.55
CA VAL A 5 -3.84 6.38 17.17
C VAL A 5 -2.70 7.38 17.42
N PRO A 6 -1.74 7.06 18.30
CA PRO A 6 -0.60 7.94 18.57
C PRO A 6 0.34 8.10 17.37
N SER A 7 0.47 7.08 16.52
CA SER A 7 1.44 7.03 15.40
C SER A 7 0.91 6.23 14.22
N ILE A 8 1.62 6.26 13.08
CA ILE A 8 1.24 5.49 11.89
C ILE A 8 1.26 3.99 12.20
N SER A 9 0.14 3.31 11.90
CA SER A 9 0.00 1.87 12.10
C SER A 9 0.52 1.07 10.91
N THR A 10 1.13 -0.08 11.21
CA THR A 10 1.72 -0.99 10.23
C THR A 10 1.07 -2.37 10.20
N ASP A 11 0.15 -2.65 11.12
CA ASP A 11 -0.55 -3.93 11.28
C ASP A 11 -2.05 -3.67 11.42
N VAL A 12 -2.85 -4.28 10.53
CA VAL A 12 -4.30 -4.08 10.51
C VAL A 12 -5.01 -4.87 11.60
N GLY A 13 -4.41 -5.96 12.07
CA GLY A 13 -4.94 -6.79 13.14
C GLY A 13 -5.12 -6.01 14.44
N VAL A 14 -4.17 -5.12 14.75
CA VAL A 14 -4.24 -4.23 15.92
C VAL A 14 -5.41 -3.24 15.82
N LEU A 15 -5.76 -2.80 14.61
CA LEU A 15 -6.83 -1.82 14.37
C LEU A 15 -8.23 -2.44 14.42
N ILE A 16 -8.37 -3.71 14.01
CA ILE A 16 -9.66 -4.40 13.93
C ILE A 16 -9.97 -5.15 15.23
N ASN A 17 -8.95 -5.52 16.01
CA ASN A 17 -9.14 -6.25 17.25
C ASN A 17 -9.83 -5.38 18.31
N LYS A 18 -11.08 -5.71 18.64
CA LYS A 18 -11.88 -5.02 19.67
C LYS A 18 -11.31 -5.10 21.08
N LYS A 19 -10.35 -6.00 21.33
CA LYS A 19 -9.66 -6.14 22.62
C LYS A 19 -8.39 -5.29 22.72
N THR A 20 -7.98 -4.61 21.64
CA THR A 20 -6.84 -3.69 21.69
C THR A 20 -7.16 -2.53 22.63
N ASP A 21 -6.26 -2.22 23.55
CA ASP A 21 -6.42 -1.10 24.47
C ASP A 21 -6.56 0.21 23.71
N VAL A 22 -7.68 0.89 23.94
CA VAL A 22 -7.94 2.21 23.36
C VAL A 22 -7.21 3.24 24.23
N GLY A 23 -6.19 3.88 23.65
CA GLY A 23 -5.48 4.97 24.32
C GLY A 23 -6.38 6.15 24.66
N ALA A 24 -5.97 6.99 25.62
CA ALA A 24 -6.72 8.18 25.99
C ALA A 24 -6.83 9.17 24.82
N PRO A 25 -7.97 9.83 24.55
CA PRO A 25 -8.16 10.71 23.40
C PRO A 25 -7.10 11.80 23.18
N LYS A 26 -6.49 12.30 24.27
CA LYS A 26 -5.43 13.33 24.23
C LYS A 26 -4.14 12.84 23.55
N THR A 27 -3.94 11.53 23.41
CA THR A 27 -2.74 10.94 22.79
C THR A 27 -2.89 10.75 21.28
N PHE A 28 -4.09 10.92 20.72
CA PHE A 28 -4.33 10.74 19.30
C PHE A 28 -3.68 11.88 18.49
N LYS A 29 -2.70 11.51 17.66
CA LYS A 29 -2.00 12.41 16.72
C LYS A 29 -2.21 12.00 15.26
N THR A 30 -2.62 10.75 15.03
CA THR A 30 -2.71 10.16 13.70
C THR A 30 -4.11 9.59 13.47
N ALA A 31 -4.67 9.87 12.30
CA ALA A 31 -5.87 9.23 11.79
C ALA A 31 -5.48 8.20 10.72
N ILE A 32 -5.84 6.93 10.95
CA ILE A 32 -5.58 5.82 10.04
C ILE A 32 -6.87 5.39 9.34
N PHE A 33 -6.93 5.61 8.03
CA PHE A 33 -7.99 5.11 7.16
C PHE A 33 -7.68 3.64 6.79
N TYR A 34 -8.31 2.69 7.46
CA TYR A 34 -8.04 1.25 7.27
C TYR A 34 -9.14 0.51 6.48
N SER A 35 -10.26 1.17 6.20
CA SER A 35 -11.34 0.62 5.37
C SER A 35 -12.07 1.74 4.63
N ILE A 36 -12.15 1.64 3.31
CA ILE A 36 -12.93 2.52 2.44
C ILE A 36 -13.72 1.63 1.50
N SER A 37 -15.05 1.71 1.58
CA SER A 37 -15.96 0.86 0.79
C SER A 37 -16.93 1.72 0.01
N ASN A 38 -17.18 1.35 -1.25
CA ASN A 38 -18.27 1.92 -2.03
C ASN A 38 -19.57 1.17 -1.69
N CYS A 39 -20.54 1.85 -1.08
CA CYS A 39 -21.77 1.24 -0.59
C CYS A 39 -22.79 0.93 -1.70
N GLN A 40 -22.54 1.34 -2.95
CA GLN A 40 -23.47 1.18 -4.07
C GLN A 40 -22.80 0.38 -5.21
N PRO A 41 -23.17 -0.91 -5.42
CA PRO A 41 -22.61 -1.74 -6.48
C PRO A 41 -22.76 -1.12 -7.88
N GLY A 42 -23.84 -0.37 -8.12
CA GLY A 42 -24.12 0.32 -9.38
C GLY A 42 -23.22 1.54 -9.66
N LEU A 43 -22.44 2.00 -8.68
CA LEU A 43 -21.47 3.09 -8.83
C LEU A 43 -20.02 2.57 -8.93
N LYS A 44 -19.82 1.27 -9.19
CA LYS A 44 -18.50 0.70 -9.36
C LYS A 44 -17.83 1.32 -10.60
N GLY A 45 -16.87 2.22 -10.37
CA GLY A 45 -16.17 2.98 -11.43
C GLY A 45 -16.59 4.45 -11.55
N VAL A 46 -17.61 4.89 -10.80
CA VAL A 46 -17.97 6.32 -10.71
C VAL A 46 -17.06 7.00 -9.70
N SER A 47 -16.33 8.04 -10.13
CA SER A 47 -15.47 8.83 -9.24
C SER A 47 -16.34 9.62 -8.25
N LEU A 48 -16.09 9.46 -6.95
CA LEU A 48 -16.75 10.21 -5.87
C LEU A 48 -16.19 11.65 -5.71
N GLY A 49 -15.54 12.14 -6.76
CA GLY A 49 -14.73 13.36 -6.77
C GLY A 49 -13.32 13.11 -6.23
N ASN A 50 -12.36 13.84 -6.78
CA ASN A 50 -11.01 13.89 -6.24
C ASN A 50 -11.05 14.54 -4.83
N PHE A 51 -10.06 14.25 -4.00
CA PHE A 51 -9.90 14.84 -2.66
C PHE A 51 -10.96 14.43 -1.62
N LEU A 52 -11.57 13.25 -1.77
CA LEU A 52 -12.47 12.69 -0.73
C LEU A 52 -11.75 12.62 0.62
N ILE A 53 -10.53 12.11 0.64
CA ILE A 53 -9.76 11.93 1.89
C ILE A 53 -9.35 13.27 2.49
N LYS A 54 -8.98 14.28 1.67
CA LYS A 54 -8.69 15.63 2.15
C LYS A 54 -9.89 16.25 2.88
N ARG A 55 -11.10 16.11 2.32
CA ARG A 55 -12.34 16.61 2.96
C ARG A 55 -12.63 15.93 4.29
N VAL A 56 -12.48 14.60 4.36
CA VAL A 56 -12.68 13.85 5.61
C VAL A 56 -11.61 14.22 6.64
N ALA A 57 -10.35 14.35 6.23
CA ALA A 57 -9.25 14.77 7.10
C ALA A 57 -9.50 16.17 7.69
N GLN A 58 -9.96 17.13 6.88
CA GLN A 58 -10.29 18.47 7.37
C GLN A 58 -11.40 18.43 8.43
N LYS A 59 -12.46 17.65 8.19
CA LYS A 59 -13.53 17.49 9.17
C LYS A 59 -13.03 16.86 10.49
N LEU A 60 -12.11 15.91 10.41
CA LEU A 60 -11.48 15.31 11.59
C LEU A 60 -10.63 16.32 12.36
N ILE A 61 -9.96 17.27 11.69
CA ILE A 61 -9.22 18.35 12.36
C ILE A 61 -10.17 19.26 13.13
N ASP A 62 -11.29 19.62 12.53
CA ASP A 62 -12.29 20.50 13.16
C ASP A 62 -12.84 19.87 14.46
N ASP A 63 -13.06 18.55 14.44
CA ASP A 63 -13.58 17.81 15.61
C ASP A 63 -12.45 17.44 16.61
N ILE A 64 -11.23 17.20 16.13
CA ILE A 64 -10.08 16.73 16.91
C ILE A 64 -8.79 17.48 16.50
N PRO A 65 -8.58 18.71 17.00
CA PRO A 65 -7.47 19.57 16.57
C PRO A 65 -6.07 19.04 16.89
N THR A 66 -5.95 17.98 17.70
CA THR A 66 -4.67 17.34 18.02
C THR A 66 -4.15 16.43 16.92
N LEU A 67 -4.97 16.10 15.92
CA LEU A 67 -4.57 15.29 14.77
C LEU A 67 -3.64 16.08 13.85
N LYS A 68 -2.50 15.48 13.54
CA LYS A 68 -1.45 16.07 12.70
C LYS A 68 -1.08 15.21 11.50
N THR A 69 -1.39 13.91 11.56
CA THR A 69 -0.96 12.94 10.55
C THR A 69 -2.17 12.18 10.03
N PHE A 70 -2.29 12.11 8.71
CA PHE A 70 -3.37 11.40 8.03
C PHE A 70 -2.74 10.36 7.12
N SER A 71 -2.99 9.10 7.41
CA SER A 71 -2.40 7.99 6.65
C SER A 71 -3.43 6.89 6.47
N THR A 72 -3.23 6.04 5.49
CA THR A 72 -4.07 4.85 5.29
C THR A 72 -3.31 3.62 5.76
N LEU A 73 -4.01 2.51 6.00
CA LEU A 73 -3.38 1.19 6.00
C LEU A 73 -4.15 0.33 5.02
N SER A 74 -3.60 0.19 3.81
CA SER A 74 -4.34 -0.25 2.63
C SER A 74 -3.88 -1.62 2.12
N PRO A 75 -4.80 -2.46 1.63
CA PRO A 75 -4.44 -3.70 0.95
C PRO A 75 -3.80 -3.41 -0.42
N ILE A 76 -3.10 -4.39 -0.97
CA ILE A 76 -2.39 -4.30 -2.27
C ILE A 76 -2.94 -5.36 -3.24
N PRO A 77 -4.21 -5.23 -3.69
CA PRO A 77 -4.83 -6.25 -4.53
C PRO A 77 -4.13 -6.40 -5.89
N GLY A 78 -3.79 -7.65 -6.23
CA GLY A 78 -3.25 -8.00 -7.55
C GLY A 78 -1.73 -8.13 -7.58
N PHE A 79 -1.03 -7.84 -6.48
CA PHE A 79 0.42 -7.97 -6.40
C PHE A 79 0.92 -9.40 -6.67
N THR A 80 0.34 -10.40 -5.99
CA THR A 80 0.72 -11.82 -6.19
C THR A 80 0.39 -12.29 -7.61
N GLN A 81 -0.73 -11.84 -8.17
CA GLN A 81 -1.12 -12.14 -9.54
C GLN A 81 -0.14 -11.52 -10.56
N TRP A 82 0.36 -10.32 -10.29
CA TRP A 82 1.38 -9.69 -11.13
C TRP A 82 2.72 -10.44 -11.04
N MET A 83 3.12 -10.91 -9.85
CA MET A 83 4.29 -11.79 -9.70
C MET A 83 4.12 -13.11 -10.48
N ASP A 84 2.94 -13.73 -10.43
CA ASP A 84 2.62 -14.94 -11.20
C ASP A 84 2.66 -14.72 -12.72
N GLN A 85 2.54 -13.46 -13.18
CA GLN A 85 2.69 -13.06 -14.59
C GLN A 85 4.14 -12.72 -14.95
N GLY A 86 5.10 -13.01 -14.07
CA GLY A 86 6.52 -12.75 -14.29
C GLY A 86 6.95 -11.33 -13.92
N ALA A 87 6.15 -10.61 -13.12
CA ALA A 87 6.51 -9.29 -12.59
C ALA A 87 6.89 -8.26 -13.69
N GLN A 88 6.22 -8.32 -14.84
CA GLN A 88 6.54 -7.49 -15.99
C GLN A 88 6.27 -6.00 -15.71
N LEU A 89 7.26 -5.16 -16.01
CA LEU A 89 7.16 -3.70 -15.93
C LEU A 89 7.24 -3.11 -17.34
N THR A 90 6.27 -2.26 -17.68
CA THR A 90 6.18 -1.53 -18.95
C THR A 90 6.94 -0.20 -18.91
N THR A 91 6.99 0.43 -17.73
CA THR A 91 7.60 1.74 -17.49
C THR A 91 8.63 1.66 -16.37
N PHE A 92 9.81 1.12 -16.68
CA PHE A 92 10.92 1.03 -15.74
C PHE A 92 12.23 1.48 -16.39
N ASP A 93 12.43 2.80 -16.44
CA ASP A 93 13.71 3.40 -16.87
C ASP A 93 14.73 3.28 -15.74
N ALA A 94 15.27 2.08 -15.60
CA ALA A 94 16.08 1.66 -14.47
C ALA A 94 17.57 1.75 -14.79
N THR A 95 18.35 2.17 -13.80
CA THR A 95 19.81 2.06 -13.88
C THR A 95 20.23 0.57 -13.92
N PRO A 96 21.42 0.25 -14.44
CA PRO A 96 21.94 -1.13 -14.45
C PRO A 96 21.96 -1.78 -13.04
N ALA A 97 22.19 -0.98 -12.00
CA ALA A 97 22.17 -1.46 -10.63
C ALA A 97 20.76 -1.83 -10.15
N GLN A 98 19.74 -1.04 -10.52
CA GLN A 98 18.34 -1.32 -10.22
C GLN A 98 17.84 -2.56 -10.97
N LEU A 99 18.19 -2.72 -12.25
CA LEU A 99 17.87 -3.93 -13.02
C LEU A 99 18.49 -5.18 -12.39
N LYS A 100 19.77 -5.13 -12.02
CA LYS A 100 20.44 -6.24 -11.33
C LYS A 100 19.73 -6.63 -10.03
N ARG A 101 19.28 -5.65 -9.24
CA ARG A 101 18.54 -5.91 -7.99
C ARG A 101 17.14 -6.46 -8.25
N PHE A 102 16.48 -6.00 -9.31
CA PHE A 102 15.21 -6.55 -9.77
C PHE A 102 15.36 -8.02 -10.16
N ASP A 103 16.30 -8.34 -11.03
CA ASP A 103 16.57 -9.72 -11.48
C ASP A 103 16.96 -10.64 -10.31
N ALA A 104 17.75 -10.12 -9.36
CA ALA A 104 18.07 -10.84 -8.13
C ALA A 104 16.80 -11.17 -7.32
N ALA A 105 15.85 -10.22 -7.18
CA ALA A 105 14.60 -10.47 -6.46
C ALA A 105 13.71 -11.50 -7.18
N ILE A 106 13.64 -11.46 -8.52
CA ILE A 106 12.95 -12.46 -9.35
C ILE A 106 13.54 -13.86 -9.08
N SER A 107 14.87 -13.96 -9.10
CA SER A 107 15.62 -15.20 -8.89
C SER A 107 15.47 -15.75 -7.46
N THR A 108 15.64 -14.90 -6.44
CA THR A 108 15.44 -15.27 -5.02
C THR A 108 14.06 -15.86 -4.79
N LEU A 109 13.02 -15.26 -5.39
CA LEU A 109 11.65 -15.73 -5.24
C LEU A 109 11.31 -16.88 -6.19
N ARG A 110 12.17 -17.20 -7.16
CA ARG A 110 11.94 -18.21 -8.20
C ARG A 110 10.61 -17.96 -8.93
N LEU A 111 10.37 -16.71 -9.33
CA LEU A 111 9.13 -16.37 -10.04
C LEU A 111 9.10 -17.07 -11.40
N GLY A 112 7.93 -17.57 -11.78
CA GLY A 112 7.74 -18.38 -12.99
C GLY A 112 7.84 -19.90 -12.79
N GLU A 113 8.51 -20.38 -11.73
CA GLU A 113 8.59 -21.82 -11.43
C GLU A 113 7.32 -22.36 -10.77
N ARG A 114 6.70 -21.56 -9.90
CA ARG A 114 5.49 -21.92 -9.15
C ARG A 114 4.59 -20.72 -8.93
N LYS A 115 3.28 -20.93 -9.04
CA LYS A 115 2.27 -19.91 -8.76
C LYS A 115 2.21 -19.61 -7.26
N TRP A 116 1.86 -18.39 -6.92
CA TRP A 116 1.72 -17.97 -5.52
C TRP A 116 0.72 -18.83 -4.74
N SER A 117 -0.39 -19.21 -5.39
CA SER A 117 -1.40 -20.08 -4.79
C SER A 117 -0.87 -21.48 -4.41
N GLU A 118 0.15 -22.00 -5.11
CA GLU A 118 0.78 -23.28 -4.80
C GLU A 118 1.69 -23.14 -3.58
N ARG A 119 2.45 -22.04 -3.50
CA ARG A 119 3.28 -21.72 -2.33
C ARG A 119 2.46 -21.66 -1.04
N LEU A 120 1.27 -21.05 -1.10
CA LEU A 120 0.35 -21.01 0.04
C LEU A 120 -0.17 -22.40 0.42
N LYS A 121 -0.43 -23.28 -0.55
CA LYS A 121 -0.84 -24.68 -0.28
C LYS A 121 0.30 -25.48 0.37
N ASP A 122 1.54 -25.19 -0.01
CA ASP A 122 2.75 -25.82 0.53
C ASP A 122 3.15 -25.25 1.91
N GLY A 123 2.35 -24.36 2.50
CA GLY A 123 2.57 -23.83 3.85
C GLY A 123 3.44 -22.59 3.92
N TRP A 124 3.62 -21.85 2.82
CA TRP A 124 4.28 -20.55 2.85
C TRP A 124 3.54 -19.59 3.79
N HIS A 125 4.28 -18.93 4.68
CA HIS A 125 3.73 -17.92 5.59
C HIS A 125 4.79 -16.85 5.94
N PRO A 126 4.42 -15.58 6.22
CA PRO A 126 5.40 -14.57 6.59
C PRO A 126 6.27 -14.92 7.81
N SER A 127 5.77 -15.76 8.73
CA SER A 127 6.50 -16.18 9.94
C SER A 127 7.64 -17.18 9.69
N ASN A 128 7.67 -17.84 8.53
CA ASN A 128 8.73 -18.79 8.14
C ASN A 128 9.46 -18.36 6.86
N CYS A 129 9.27 -17.10 6.43
CA CYS A 129 9.88 -16.55 5.24
C CYS A 129 11.33 -16.11 5.53
N PRO A 130 12.34 -16.57 4.76
CA PRO A 130 13.70 -16.08 4.91
C PRO A 130 13.81 -14.57 4.67
N ALA A 131 14.76 -13.91 5.34
CA ALA A 131 14.94 -12.46 5.24
C ALA A 131 15.17 -11.98 3.80
N GLU A 132 15.92 -12.73 3.00
CA GLU A 132 16.17 -12.41 1.58
C GLU A 132 14.89 -12.46 0.73
N HIS A 133 13.97 -13.39 1.03
CA HIS A 133 12.68 -13.48 0.36
C HIS A 133 11.77 -12.33 0.78
N GLN A 134 11.78 -11.95 2.07
CA GLN A 134 11.06 -10.78 2.55
C GLN A 134 11.54 -9.50 1.84
N GLU A 135 12.85 -9.28 1.75
CA GLU A 135 13.41 -8.10 1.08
C GLU A 135 13.11 -8.10 -0.42
N ALA A 136 13.18 -9.27 -1.08
CA ALA A 136 12.77 -9.42 -2.47
C ALA A 136 11.27 -9.07 -2.67
N LEU A 137 10.38 -9.54 -1.80
CA LEU A 137 8.95 -9.23 -1.86
C LEU A 137 8.68 -7.74 -1.66
N LYS A 138 9.34 -7.09 -0.69
CA LYS A 138 9.19 -5.65 -0.45
C LYS A 138 9.70 -4.83 -1.63
N ARG A 139 10.83 -5.21 -2.22
CA ARG A 139 11.40 -4.57 -3.42
C ARG A 139 10.46 -4.68 -4.61
N LEU A 140 9.98 -5.89 -4.92
CA LEU A 140 9.03 -6.10 -6.00
C LEU A 140 7.71 -5.35 -5.76
N CYS A 141 7.26 -5.29 -4.51
CA CYS A 141 6.06 -4.52 -4.15
C CYS A 141 6.25 -3.02 -4.37
N ALA A 142 7.41 -2.46 -4.00
CA ALA A 142 7.75 -1.07 -4.29
C ALA A 142 7.71 -0.79 -5.79
N LEU A 143 8.36 -1.63 -6.59
CA LEU A 143 8.39 -1.50 -8.05
C LEU A 143 7.00 -1.64 -8.68
N TYR A 144 6.20 -2.61 -8.22
CA TYR A 144 4.80 -2.78 -8.63
C TYR A 144 3.98 -1.51 -8.40
N LEU A 145 4.04 -0.95 -7.19
CA LEU A 145 3.29 0.26 -6.84
C LEU A 145 3.81 1.52 -7.53
N MET A 146 5.11 1.62 -7.79
CA MET A 146 5.71 2.78 -8.44
C MET A 146 5.49 2.79 -9.96
N HIS A 147 5.66 1.64 -10.61
CA HIS A 147 5.78 1.56 -12.06
C HIS A 147 4.58 0.88 -12.73
N TYR A 148 3.91 -0.05 -12.03
CA TYR A 148 2.77 -0.78 -12.60
C TYR A 148 1.41 -0.16 -12.26
N THR A 149 1.35 0.83 -11.35
CA THR A 149 0.07 1.40 -10.91
C THR A 149 -0.74 2.05 -12.03
N HIS A 150 -0.11 2.70 -13.02
CA HIS A 150 -0.83 3.32 -14.13
C HIS A 150 -1.40 2.32 -15.14
N GLU A 151 -0.90 1.08 -15.13
CA GLU A 151 -1.34 0.06 -16.07
C GLU A 151 -2.81 -0.30 -15.89
N ARG A 152 -3.45 -0.82 -16.94
CA ARG A 152 -4.87 -1.22 -16.88
C ARG A 152 -5.14 -2.18 -15.72
N ARG A 153 -4.22 -3.11 -15.47
CA ARG A 153 -4.26 -4.09 -14.35
C ARG A 153 -3.47 -3.65 -13.11
N GLY A 154 -2.96 -2.41 -13.09
CA GLY A 154 -2.34 -1.81 -11.93
C GLY A 154 -3.27 -1.75 -10.72
N ASP A 155 -2.68 -1.69 -9.53
CA ASP A 155 -3.38 -1.76 -8.26
C ASP A 155 -4.49 -0.70 -8.15
N SER A 156 -5.73 -1.14 -7.96
CA SER A 156 -6.90 -0.27 -7.90
C SER A 156 -6.92 0.64 -6.67
N VAL A 157 -6.33 0.18 -5.56
CA VAL A 157 -6.27 0.91 -4.28
C VAL A 157 -5.20 1.99 -4.35
N ALA A 158 -4.05 1.67 -4.94
CA ALA A 158 -3.00 2.63 -5.26
C ALA A 158 -3.52 3.74 -6.17
N LYS A 159 -4.18 3.38 -7.28
CA LYS A 159 -4.83 4.34 -8.18
C LYS A 159 -5.75 5.29 -7.43
N PHE A 160 -6.59 4.75 -6.56
CA PHE A 160 -7.52 5.56 -5.77
C PHE A 160 -6.78 6.56 -4.87
N HIS A 161 -5.80 6.11 -4.09
CA HIS A 161 -5.14 6.97 -3.12
C HIS A 161 -4.23 8.02 -3.77
N LEU A 162 -3.46 7.62 -4.79
CA LEU A 162 -2.58 8.52 -5.52
C LEU A 162 -3.39 9.54 -6.35
N ALA A 163 -4.51 9.12 -6.96
CA ALA A 163 -5.45 10.07 -7.56
C ALA A 163 -6.13 11.00 -6.55
N ASN A 164 -6.14 10.65 -5.26
CA ASN A 164 -6.58 11.54 -4.18
C ASN A 164 -5.44 12.40 -3.60
N GLY A 165 -4.25 12.37 -4.21
CA GLY A 165 -3.11 13.21 -3.84
C GLY A 165 -2.30 12.70 -2.64
N ALA A 166 -2.27 11.38 -2.43
CA ALA A 166 -1.42 10.79 -1.40
C ALA A 166 0.01 10.52 -1.88
N THR A 167 0.95 10.46 -0.93
CA THR A 167 2.29 9.93 -1.13
C THR A 167 2.30 8.44 -0.83
N LEU A 168 2.94 7.64 -1.69
CA LEU A 168 3.28 6.26 -1.39
C LEU A 168 4.36 6.23 -0.30
N TYR A 169 3.96 5.97 0.95
CA TYR A 169 4.77 6.31 2.12
C TYR A 169 5.58 5.15 2.69
N GLN A 170 4.94 4.00 2.93
CA GLN A 170 5.61 2.86 3.58
C GLN A 170 4.96 1.54 3.18
N ILE A 171 5.79 0.53 2.94
CA ILE A 171 5.37 -0.86 2.71
C ILE A 171 5.59 -1.67 3.98
N ASN A 172 4.54 -2.33 4.45
CA ASN A 172 4.49 -3.03 5.74
C ASN A 172 4.50 -4.53 5.52
N TRP A 173 5.49 -5.20 6.12
CA TRP A 173 5.61 -6.66 6.14
C TRP A 173 4.66 -7.28 7.17
N ALA A 174 4.07 -8.44 6.83
CA ALA A 174 3.19 -9.21 7.71
C ALA A 174 2.04 -8.38 8.32
N ALA A 175 1.52 -7.42 7.56
CA ALA A 175 0.54 -6.44 8.01
C ALA A 175 -0.90 -6.95 7.94
N ASP A 176 -1.19 -7.90 7.04
CA ASP A 176 -2.48 -8.61 6.96
C ASP A 176 -2.24 -10.12 6.78
N LEU A 177 -2.28 -10.86 7.89
CA LEU A 177 -2.12 -12.31 7.90
C LEU A 177 -3.42 -13.08 7.63
N SER A 178 -4.50 -12.39 7.25
CA SER A 178 -5.72 -13.08 6.82
C SER A 178 -5.47 -13.88 5.54
N LYS A 179 -6.30 -14.89 5.30
CA LYS A 179 -6.27 -15.66 4.04
C LYS A 179 -6.31 -14.76 2.80
N LYS A 180 -7.08 -13.65 2.87
CA LYS A 180 -7.19 -12.68 1.78
C LYS A 180 -5.88 -11.89 1.60
N GLY A 181 -5.29 -11.36 2.68
CA GLY A 181 -4.02 -10.63 2.63
C GLY A 181 -2.88 -11.47 2.09
N LEU A 182 -2.76 -12.72 2.56
CA LEU A 182 -1.76 -13.68 2.07
C LEU A 182 -1.93 -13.99 0.57
N GLN A 183 -3.19 -14.13 0.11
CA GLN A 183 -3.50 -14.41 -1.28
C GLN A 183 -3.26 -13.19 -2.20
N GLN A 184 -3.61 -11.98 -1.76
CA GLN A 184 -3.57 -10.79 -2.60
C GLN A 184 -2.17 -10.17 -2.70
N SER A 185 -1.42 -10.19 -1.60
CA SER A 185 -0.21 -9.39 -1.46
C SER A 185 0.89 -10.02 -0.60
N ALA A 186 0.86 -11.34 -0.38
CA ALA A 186 1.82 -12.00 0.52
C ALA A 186 1.78 -11.47 1.96
N GLY A 187 0.64 -10.89 2.37
CA GLY A 187 0.47 -10.23 3.68
C GLY A 187 1.07 -8.82 3.76
N LEU A 188 1.52 -8.26 2.64
CA LEU A 188 1.95 -6.87 2.56
C LEU A 188 0.75 -5.92 2.57
N MET A 189 0.89 -4.82 3.31
CA MET A 189 0.01 -3.65 3.19
C MET A 189 0.84 -2.40 2.97
N VAL A 190 0.17 -1.31 2.63
CA VAL A 190 0.84 -0.04 2.31
C VAL A 190 0.18 1.12 3.05
N ASN A 191 1.00 2.04 3.54
CA ASN A 191 0.55 3.34 4.00
C ASN A 191 0.61 4.36 2.86
N TYR A 192 -0.51 5.03 2.60
CA TYR A 192 -0.56 6.25 1.79
C TYR A 192 -0.69 7.46 2.71
N LEU A 193 0.28 8.38 2.66
CA LEU A 193 0.30 9.57 3.51
C LEU A 193 -0.40 10.74 2.81
N TYR A 194 -1.28 11.42 3.54
CA TYR A 194 -1.99 12.62 3.10
C TYR A 194 -1.42 13.86 3.78
N GLU A 195 -0.50 14.53 3.09
CA GLU A 195 -0.02 15.88 3.44
C GLU A 195 -1.00 16.90 2.83
N LEU A 196 -1.91 17.44 3.65
CA LEU A 196 -3.09 18.18 3.18
C LEU A 196 -2.77 19.41 2.32
N ASP A 197 -1.63 20.04 2.56
CA ASP A 197 -1.07 21.17 1.84
C ASP A 197 -0.45 20.79 0.48
N LYS A 198 -0.12 19.51 0.28
CA LYS A 198 0.49 18.99 -0.96
C LYS A 198 -0.46 18.15 -1.80
N VAL A 199 -1.68 17.89 -1.33
CA VAL A 199 -2.63 16.99 -1.98
C VAL A 199 -2.91 17.39 -3.44
N GLU A 200 -3.11 18.68 -3.74
CA GLU A 200 -3.32 19.13 -5.12
C GLU A 200 -2.10 18.84 -6.01
N THR A 201 -0.91 19.22 -5.55
CA THR A 201 0.34 19.01 -6.31
C THR A 201 0.61 17.53 -6.57
N GLN A 202 0.37 16.66 -5.58
CA GLN A 202 0.53 15.21 -5.72
C GLN A 202 -0.50 14.60 -6.67
N HIS A 203 -1.75 15.08 -6.62
CA HIS A 203 -2.79 14.68 -7.55
C HIS A 203 -2.43 15.03 -9.01
N GLU A 204 -1.91 16.24 -9.23
CA GLU A 204 -1.43 16.66 -10.55
C GLU A 204 -0.25 15.81 -11.04
N ALA A 205 0.71 15.50 -10.16
CA ALA A 205 1.84 14.62 -10.49
C ALA A 205 1.35 13.23 -10.93
N PHE A 206 0.41 12.63 -10.19
CA PHE A 206 -0.16 11.34 -10.56
C PHE A 206 -0.94 11.41 -11.88
N SER A 207 -1.69 12.49 -12.13
CA SER A 207 -2.38 12.69 -13.41
C SER A 207 -1.41 12.81 -14.59
N LYS A 208 -0.16 13.21 -14.35
CA LYS A 208 0.94 13.25 -15.33
C LYS A 208 1.75 11.95 -15.39
N GLY A 209 1.31 10.88 -14.74
CA GLY A 209 1.98 9.57 -14.74
C GLY A 209 3.08 9.41 -13.69
N GLN A 210 3.20 10.33 -12.73
CA GLN A 210 4.25 10.30 -11.71
C GLN A 210 3.70 9.85 -10.35
N VAL A 211 4.30 8.81 -9.77
CA VAL A 211 4.00 8.37 -8.40
C VAL A 211 4.96 9.03 -7.43
N ILE A 212 4.43 9.86 -6.51
CA ILE A 212 5.21 10.47 -5.44
C ILE A 212 5.44 9.46 -4.32
N THR A 213 6.70 9.25 -3.94
CA THR A 213 7.11 8.25 -2.94
C THR A 213 7.93 8.85 -1.82
N ALA A 214 7.78 8.34 -0.60
CA ALA A 214 8.72 8.61 0.48
C ALA A 214 10.06 7.87 0.26
N ARG A 215 11.13 8.39 0.89
CA ARG A 215 12.50 7.85 0.76
C ARG A 215 12.60 6.36 1.07
N GLY A 216 11.85 5.88 2.07
CA GLY A 216 11.86 4.46 2.46
C GLY A 216 11.32 3.54 1.37
N VAL A 217 10.39 4.01 0.53
CA VAL A 217 9.87 3.23 -0.60
C VAL A 217 10.84 3.31 -1.78
N SER A 218 11.36 4.50 -2.10
CA SER A 218 12.32 4.63 -3.21
C SER A 218 13.62 3.87 -2.93
N SER A 219 14.05 3.74 -1.67
CA SER A 219 15.21 2.91 -1.30
C SER A 219 14.97 1.41 -1.46
N LEU A 220 13.73 0.94 -1.35
CA LEU A 220 13.40 -0.47 -1.63
C LEU A 220 13.47 -0.78 -3.12
N ALA A 221 13.09 0.16 -3.97
CA ALA A 221 13.20 0.04 -5.42
C ALA A 221 14.65 0.24 -5.92
N GLY A 222 15.41 1.09 -5.25
CA GLY A 222 16.81 1.47 -5.53
C GLY A 222 17.82 0.35 -5.49
#